data_AF-A0A8S2YMZ9-F1
#
_entry.id   AF-A0A8S2YMZ9-F1
#
_cell.length_a   1.000
_cell.length_b   1.000
_cell.length_c   1.000
_cell.angle_alpha   90.00
_cell.angle_beta   90.00
_cell.angle_gamma   90.00
#
_symmetry.space_group_name_H-M   'P 1'
#
loop_
_entity.id
_entity.type
_entity.pdbx_description
1 polymer ?
#
loop_
_entity_poly.entity_id
_entity_poly.type
_entity_poly.pdbx_seq_one_letter_code
_entity_poly.pdbx_strand_id
1 'polypeptide(L)'
;LSVVRYHETINSPISYFGKLNYYDALNISLVLPLPSNILPISIAKDFSREQLHHNLFLLPCNFKQLIDFYLSENQQYLFNNVKTATHLLSYLSNSSSHFSEPEWIKIKSILSMIKCIPTTHGMKLPNESYLPSHILRSDRPAVTLNLLVEKTKDSQQPRNDSNENLVSVYFLKQIGCRMLDIQSIIENDSRMSSHNISALNHESMQMLIENLARERNSMSDADFNALKNTKFLQGTTLKPNRKNKQKYFPHDLHFPFVAEQLRWSQLIILDWHGIDSYSPEYAFLKEFGVREAPDLQILLKRIVQEHDYYQCLNKQRKETYKQPIALEFFAENFQKHYSTFWKTSNIQQPFLPSRFHTKTNDTDIILSAPDKVYKSSNPLYGTLLPEVVQLFEKHFNISLLGITEHPTLTQAFDIVMERKTELLTIESACHIFSYLNGLDGLNQVFIKRLSNIAFIPLEGVSTLMKPSHIFIKQQYRQNVKKKLAIASTHTPELYRNPLKTRLTNERWCLGFQPNNDNRKSIPRIVKPTEIYLDDYHQCIFTHHPICSPNDPELIKLYEQFGAQWLSNCVKRDLKHTGTVKYHTQQKKSRKIIFVKIIEVYKFNNNLHGC
;
A
#
# COMPACT_ATOMS: atom_id res chain seq x y z
N LEU A 1 -62.35 55.62 -0.62
CA LEU A 1 -61.36 54.57 -0.99
C LEU A 1 -60.94 53.67 0.18
N SER A 2 -60.87 54.18 1.41
CA SER A 2 -60.50 53.42 2.62
C SER A 2 -61.41 52.22 2.95
N VAL A 3 -62.65 52.19 2.45
CA VAL A 3 -63.61 51.09 2.67
C VAL A 3 -63.62 50.08 1.51
N VAL A 4 -63.02 50.43 0.36
CA VAL A 4 -63.02 49.57 -0.83
C VAL A 4 -62.00 48.45 -0.62
N ARG A 5 -62.46 47.20 -0.65
CA ARG A 5 -61.63 46.01 -0.57
C ARG A 5 -61.11 45.64 -1.96
N TYR A 6 -59.82 45.36 -2.04
CA TYR A 6 -59.11 44.97 -3.24
C TYR A 6 -58.46 43.60 -3.02
N HIS A 7 -58.62 42.72 -4.00
CA HIS A 7 -57.87 41.47 -4.12
C HIS A 7 -57.55 41.31 -5.61
N GLU A 8 -56.28 41.09 -5.93
CA GLU A 8 -55.81 40.96 -7.31
C GLU A 8 -56.42 39.71 -7.99
N THR A 9 -56.51 38.62 -7.22
CA THR A 9 -57.17 37.38 -7.59
C THR A 9 -58.05 36.89 -6.44
N ILE A 10 -58.99 35.98 -6.72
CA ILE A 10 -59.88 35.38 -5.71
C ILE A 10 -59.09 34.76 -4.54
N ASN A 11 -57.85 34.31 -4.80
CA ASN A 11 -56.98 33.66 -3.81
C ASN A 11 -56.00 34.62 -3.13
N SER A 12 -55.94 35.89 -3.56
CA SER A 12 -55.02 36.88 -2.99
C SER A 12 -55.57 37.47 -1.68
N PRO A 13 -54.70 37.88 -0.74
CA PRO A 13 -55.14 38.50 0.51
C PRO A 13 -55.91 39.80 0.24
N ILE A 14 -56.99 40.01 0.99
CA ILE A 14 -57.81 41.22 0.87
C ILE A 14 -57.04 42.40 1.46
N SER A 15 -56.70 43.36 0.60
CA SER A 15 -56.13 44.67 0.95
C SER A 15 -57.21 45.75 0.87
N TYR A 16 -57.01 46.87 1.55
CA TYR A 16 -57.87 48.06 1.36
C TYR A 16 -57.25 48.92 0.25
N PHE A 17 -58.06 49.35 -0.73
CA PHE A 17 -57.58 50.08 -1.90
C PHE A 17 -56.81 51.36 -1.51
N GLY A 18 -57.29 52.10 -0.50
CA GLY A 18 -56.61 53.29 0.01
C GLY A 18 -55.30 53.04 0.77
N LYS A 19 -54.90 51.78 0.98
CA LYS A 19 -53.60 51.39 1.55
C LYS A 19 -52.63 50.87 0.48
N LEU A 20 -53.05 50.84 -0.78
CA LEU A 20 -52.18 50.45 -1.88
C LEU A 20 -51.22 51.59 -2.20
N ASN A 21 -50.00 51.24 -2.53
CA ASN A 21 -49.06 52.13 -3.17
C ASN A 21 -49.13 51.90 -4.68
N TYR A 22 -48.82 52.91 -5.48
CA TYR A 22 -48.68 52.75 -6.92
C TYR A 22 -47.21 52.75 -7.32
N TYR A 23 -46.96 52.18 -8.48
CA TYR A 23 -45.61 51.95 -8.96
C TYR A 23 -45.18 53.12 -9.86
N ASP A 24 -44.21 53.92 -9.41
CA ASP A 24 -43.82 55.17 -10.07
C ASP A 24 -42.55 54.98 -10.91
N ALA A 25 -42.73 54.77 -12.22
CA ALA A 25 -41.71 54.85 -13.28
C ALA A 25 -40.35 54.14 -13.09
N LEU A 26 -40.26 53.15 -12.21
CA LEU A 26 -39.09 52.29 -12.11
C LEU A 26 -39.17 51.26 -13.25
N ASN A 27 -38.15 51.14 -14.11
CA ASN A 27 -38.13 50.14 -15.20
C ASN A 27 -37.95 48.70 -14.64
N ILE A 28 -38.90 48.20 -13.84
CA ILE A 28 -38.90 46.80 -13.41
C ILE A 28 -39.53 45.93 -14.49
N SER A 29 -38.81 44.85 -14.79
CA SER A 29 -39.30 43.77 -15.63
C SER A 29 -40.62 43.22 -15.09
N LEU A 30 -41.60 43.04 -15.98
CA LEU A 30 -42.91 42.42 -15.69
C LEU A 30 -42.79 40.99 -15.12
N VAL A 31 -41.59 40.40 -15.14
CA VAL A 31 -41.27 39.07 -14.61
C VAL A 31 -41.17 39.07 -13.07
N LEU A 32 -41.00 40.24 -12.44
CA LEU A 32 -40.82 40.32 -10.99
C LEU A 32 -42.16 40.43 -10.24
N PRO A 33 -42.40 39.59 -9.20
CA PRO A 33 -43.65 39.64 -8.46
C PRO A 33 -43.72 40.87 -7.56
N LEU A 34 -44.86 41.54 -7.58
CA LEU A 34 -45.09 42.74 -6.78
C LEU A 34 -45.61 42.40 -5.38
N PRO A 35 -45.22 43.18 -4.35
CA PRO A 35 -45.86 43.15 -3.04
C PRO A 35 -47.38 43.31 -3.12
N SER A 36 -48.14 42.63 -2.24
CA SER A 36 -49.61 42.67 -2.21
C SER A 36 -50.22 44.02 -1.83
N ASN A 37 -49.39 44.97 -1.39
CA ASN A 37 -49.75 46.36 -1.12
C ASN A 37 -49.40 47.30 -2.28
N ILE A 38 -49.00 46.78 -3.45
CA ILE A 38 -48.72 47.58 -4.64
C ILE A 38 -49.77 47.29 -5.72
N LEU A 39 -50.26 48.35 -6.36
CA LEU A 39 -51.18 48.24 -7.47
C LEU A 39 -50.48 47.56 -8.67
N PRO A 40 -51.06 46.51 -9.28
CA PRO A 40 -50.47 45.84 -10.43
C PRO A 40 -50.20 46.79 -11.60
N ILE A 41 -49.07 46.59 -12.28
CA ILE A 41 -48.64 47.43 -13.43
C ILE A 41 -49.69 47.45 -14.54
N SER A 42 -50.40 46.35 -14.75
CA SER A 42 -51.48 46.24 -15.73
C SER A 42 -52.63 47.22 -15.48
N ILE A 43 -52.85 47.62 -14.24
CA ILE A 43 -53.88 48.58 -13.83
C ILE A 43 -53.27 49.97 -13.72
N ALA A 44 -52.08 50.09 -13.11
CA ALA A 44 -51.43 51.38 -12.87
C ALA A 44 -51.13 52.14 -14.18
N LYS A 45 -50.81 51.42 -15.26
CA LYS A 45 -50.50 52.01 -16.57
C LYS A 45 -51.67 52.78 -17.23
N ASP A 46 -52.90 52.48 -16.82
CA ASP A 46 -54.11 53.10 -17.41
C ASP A 46 -54.43 54.45 -16.74
N PHE A 47 -53.68 54.83 -15.71
CA PHE A 47 -53.84 56.08 -14.96
C PHE A 47 -52.61 56.98 -15.10
N SER A 48 -52.81 58.29 -15.17
CA SER A 48 -51.71 59.25 -15.07
C SER A 48 -51.16 59.34 -13.63
N ARG A 49 -49.93 59.83 -13.46
CA ARG A 49 -49.32 60.03 -12.14
C ARG A 49 -50.15 60.96 -11.26
N GLU A 50 -50.72 62.02 -11.87
CA GLU A 50 -51.63 62.94 -11.19
C GLU A 50 -52.92 62.25 -10.77
N GLN A 51 -53.48 61.36 -11.59
CA GLN A 51 -54.68 60.61 -11.24
C GLN A 51 -54.44 59.63 -10.07
N LEU A 52 -53.31 58.91 -10.10
CA LEU A 52 -52.94 57.99 -9.02
C LEU A 52 -52.71 58.73 -7.69
N HIS A 53 -52.03 59.88 -7.75
CA HIS A 53 -51.67 60.65 -6.56
C HIS A 53 -52.79 61.55 -6.04
N HIS A 54 -53.44 62.34 -6.90
CA HIS A 54 -54.45 63.33 -6.49
C HIS A 54 -55.88 62.78 -6.46
N ASN A 55 -56.26 61.90 -7.39
CA ASN A 55 -57.64 61.40 -7.43
C ASN A 55 -57.82 60.15 -6.56
N LEU A 56 -56.81 59.27 -6.58
CA LEU A 56 -56.85 58.01 -5.85
C LEU A 56 -56.12 58.05 -4.50
N PHE A 57 -55.40 59.13 -4.18
CA PHE A 57 -54.63 59.31 -2.94
C PHE A 57 -53.66 58.17 -2.66
N LEU A 58 -53.16 57.50 -3.72
CA LEU A 58 -52.19 56.43 -3.59
C LEU A 58 -50.79 57.05 -3.48
N LEU A 59 -49.95 56.48 -2.62
CA LEU A 59 -48.56 56.92 -2.48
C LEU A 59 -47.66 56.15 -3.45
N PRO A 60 -46.62 56.79 -4.01
CA PRO A 60 -45.64 56.07 -4.82
C PRO A 60 -44.87 55.08 -3.94
N CYS A 61 -44.69 53.85 -4.42
CA CYS A 61 -43.84 52.88 -3.75
C CYS A 61 -42.39 53.35 -3.83
N ASN A 62 -41.75 53.56 -2.68
CA ASN A 62 -40.34 53.86 -2.65
C ASN A 62 -39.55 52.60 -3.01
N PHE A 63 -38.55 52.78 -3.86
CA PHE A 63 -37.53 51.79 -4.21
C PHE A 63 -37.04 50.96 -3.01
N LYS A 64 -36.79 51.59 -1.85
CA LYS A 64 -36.40 50.90 -0.62
C LYS A 64 -37.39 49.85 -0.14
N GLN A 65 -38.69 50.17 -0.14
CA GLN A 65 -39.75 49.26 0.32
C GLN A 65 -39.82 48.00 -0.55
N LEU A 66 -39.58 48.16 -1.85
CA LEU A 66 -39.62 47.08 -2.81
C LEU A 66 -38.40 46.15 -2.69
N ILE A 67 -37.21 46.70 -2.44
CA ILE A 67 -36.01 45.89 -2.19
C ILE A 67 -36.10 45.17 -0.84
N ASP A 68 -36.59 45.83 0.20
CA ASP A 68 -36.84 45.19 1.50
C ASP A 68 -37.83 44.01 1.37
N PHE A 69 -38.84 44.12 0.48
CA PHE A 69 -39.74 43.01 0.17
C PHE A 69 -38.98 41.81 -0.43
N TYR A 70 -38.21 42.02 -1.50
CA TYR A 70 -37.49 40.92 -2.18
C TYR A 70 -36.41 40.26 -1.29
N LEU A 71 -35.79 41.03 -0.39
CA LEU A 71 -34.73 40.54 0.49
C LEU A 71 -35.26 40.00 1.83
N SER A 72 -36.56 40.12 2.11
CA SER A 72 -37.17 39.52 3.29
C SER A 72 -37.04 37.99 3.27
N GLU A 73 -36.83 37.37 4.44
CA GLU A 73 -36.61 35.92 4.56
C GLU A 73 -37.68 35.09 3.85
N ASN A 74 -38.94 35.52 3.95
CA ASN A 74 -40.08 34.85 3.33
C ASN A 74 -40.11 34.95 1.80
N GLN A 75 -39.34 35.85 1.18
CA GLN A 75 -39.31 36.07 -0.28
C GLN A 75 -38.00 35.61 -0.93
N GLN A 76 -37.04 35.11 -0.15
CA GLN A 76 -35.75 34.62 -0.69
C GLN A 76 -35.92 33.46 -1.69
N TYR A 77 -37.04 32.72 -1.64
CA TYR A 77 -37.36 31.67 -2.62
C TYR A 77 -37.48 32.21 -4.06
N LEU A 78 -37.72 33.51 -4.25
CA LEU A 78 -37.77 34.16 -5.56
C LEU A 78 -36.43 34.07 -6.30
N PHE A 79 -35.32 34.01 -5.56
CA PHE A 79 -33.99 33.81 -6.12
C PHE A 79 -33.74 32.38 -6.59
N ASN A 80 -34.62 31.41 -6.32
CA ASN A 80 -34.48 30.06 -6.87
C ASN A 80 -34.81 30.00 -8.37
N ASN A 81 -35.53 31.00 -8.90
CA ASN A 81 -35.84 31.09 -10.32
C ASN A 81 -34.76 31.91 -11.06
N VAL A 82 -34.10 31.28 -12.03
CA VAL A 82 -33.02 31.90 -12.84
C VAL A 82 -33.45 33.22 -13.48
N LYS A 83 -34.67 33.31 -14.03
CA LYS A 83 -35.14 34.53 -14.71
C LYS A 83 -35.35 35.65 -13.70
N THR A 84 -36.04 35.35 -12.60
CA THR A 84 -36.31 36.30 -11.52
C THR A 84 -35.01 36.81 -10.89
N ALA A 85 -34.08 35.91 -10.57
CA ALA A 85 -32.77 36.26 -10.03
C ALA A 85 -31.96 37.14 -11.00
N THR A 86 -31.95 36.81 -12.29
CA THR A 86 -31.25 37.61 -13.32
C THR A 86 -31.78 39.04 -13.37
N HIS A 87 -33.11 39.21 -13.40
CA HIS A 87 -33.73 40.54 -13.40
C HIS A 87 -33.46 41.29 -12.09
N LEU A 88 -33.60 40.65 -10.94
CA LEU A 88 -33.35 41.29 -9.63
C LEU A 88 -31.89 41.71 -9.47
N LEU A 89 -30.93 40.86 -9.84
CA LEU A 89 -29.52 41.18 -9.75
C LEU A 89 -29.12 42.28 -10.72
N SER A 90 -29.67 42.30 -11.93
CA SER A 90 -29.45 43.43 -12.86
C SER A 90 -30.04 44.73 -12.32
N TYR A 91 -31.26 44.67 -11.79
CA TYR A 91 -31.93 45.81 -11.19
C TYR A 91 -31.14 46.37 -10.00
N LEU A 92 -30.72 45.50 -9.07
CA LEU A 92 -29.88 45.88 -7.92
C LEU A 92 -28.52 46.43 -8.34
N SER A 93 -27.88 45.82 -9.36
CA SER A 93 -26.61 46.30 -9.89
C SER A 93 -26.71 47.72 -10.44
N ASN A 94 -27.76 48.00 -11.23
CA ASN A 94 -27.95 49.28 -11.89
C ASN A 94 -28.42 50.38 -10.93
N SER A 95 -29.07 50.01 -9.84
CA SER A 95 -29.59 50.96 -8.84
C SER A 95 -28.68 51.13 -7.62
N SER A 96 -27.46 50.61 -7.66
CA SER A 96 -26.49 50.69 -6.56
C SER A 96 -26.24 52.12 -6.05
N SER A 97 -26.29 53.13 -6.94
CA SER A 97 -26.12 54.55 -6.59
C SER A 97 -27.29 55.17 -5.81
N HIS A 98 -28.44 54.51 -5.74
CA HIS A 98 -29.63 55.02 -5.04
C HIS A 98 -29.67 54.64 -3.55
N PHE A 99 -28.77 53.77 -3.09
CA PHE A 99 -28.72 53.34 -1.69
C PHE A 99 -27.66 54.10 -0.92
N SER A 100 -27.91 54.34 0.37
CA SER A 100 -26.86 54.76 1.28
C SER A 100 -25.87 53.61 1.54
N GLU A 101 -24.62 53.93 1.88
CA GLU A 101 -23.59 52.93 2.20
C GLU A 101 -24.04 51.85 3.22
N PRO A 102 -24.66 52.19 4.38
CA PRO A 102 -25.09 51.16 5.34
C PRO A 102 -26.20 50.25 4.79
N GLU A 103 -27.11 50.80 3.96
CA GLU A 103 -28.15 50.01 3.31
C GLU A 103 -27.54 49.07 2.28
N TRP A 104 -26.58 49.56 1.49
CA TRP A 104 -25.88 48.77 0.51
C TRP A 104 -25.06 47.63 1.14
N ILE A 105 -24.41 47.88 2.27
CA ILE A 105 -23.73 46.85 3.07
C ILE A 105 -24.73 45.78 3.54
N LYS A 106 -25.90 46.18 4.03
CA LYS A 106 -26.96 45.23 4.44
C LYS A 106 -27.42 44.37 3.27
N ILE A 107 -27.67 44.98 2.11
CA ILE A 107 -28.08 44.26 0.89
C ILE A 107 -27.02 43.23 0.49
N LYS A 108 -25.75 43.63 0.42
CA LYS A 108 -24.63 42.71 0.12
C LYS A 108 -24.55 41.55 1.09
N SER A 109 -24.72 41.82 2.39
CA SER A 109 -24.69 40.80 3.44
C SER A 109 -25.82 39.78 3.30
N ILE A 110 -27.01 40.20 2.85
CA ILE A 110 -28.13 39.28 2.62
C ILE A 110 -27.85 38.45 1.35
N LEU A 111 -27.46 39.11 0.25
CA LEU A 111 -27.19 38.46 -1.03
C LEU A 111 -26.07 37.41 -0.93
N SER A 112 -25.02 37.68 -0.15
CA SER A 112 -23.89 36.76 0.07
C SER A 112 -24.29 35.47 0.78
N MET A 113 -25.41 35.47 1.52
CA MET A 113 -25.91 34.32 2.29
C MET A 113 -26.97 33.50 1.56
N ILE A 114 -27.51 33.98 0.43
CA ILE A 114 -28.59 33.31 -0.30
C ILE A 114 -28.14 32.79 -1.67
N LYS A 115 -28.78 31.72 -2.16
CA LYS A 115 -28.49 31.14 -3.47
C LYS A 115 -29.11 31.99 -4.59
N CYS A 116 -28.49 33.12 -4.88
CA CYS A 116 -29.00 34.09 -5.84
C CYS A 116 -28.28 34.10 -7.19
N ILE A 117 -27.16 33.39 -7.34
CA ILE A 117 -26.36 33.46 -8.56
C ILE A 117 -26.70 32.30 -9.50
N PRO A 118 -27.22 32.58 -10.71
CA PRO A 118 -27.42 31.55 -11.71
C PRO A 118 -26.08 31.16 -12.34
N THR A 119 -25.80 29.86 -12.33
CA THR A 119 -24.57 29.27 -12.85
C THR A 119 -24.85 28.09 -13.76
N THR A 120 -23.80 27.61 -14.45
CA THR A 120 -23.84 26.36 -15.23
C THR A 120 -24.29 25.14 -14.42
N HIS A 121 -24.19 25.18 -13.08
CA HIS A 121 -24.60 24.12 -12.17
C HIS A 121 -25.84 24.50 -11.34
N GLY A 122 -26.71 25.35 -11.89
CA GLY A 122 -27.92 25.84 -11.24
C GLY A 122 -27.67 27.06 -10.33
N MET A 123 -28.60 27.32 -9.41
CA MET A 123 -28.49 28.45 -8.47
C MET A 123 -27.49 28.14 -7.35
N LYS A 124 -26.51 29.02 -7.16
CA LYS A 124 -25.44 28.89 -6.17
C LYS A 124 -25.30 30.14 -5.31
N LEU A 125 -24.60 29.99 -4.19
CA LEU A 125 -24.20 31.13 -3.35
C LEU A 125 -23.17 31.98 -4.11
N PRO A 126 -23.09 33.30 -3.87
CA PRO A 126 -22.04 34.13 -4.46
C PRO A 126 -20.63 33.58 -4.21
N ASN A 127 -20.33 33.21 -2.97
CA ASN A 127 -19.03 32.65 -2.60
C ASN A 127 -18.75 31.24 -3.18
N GLU A 128 -19.72 30.59 -3.82
CA GLU A 128 -19.56 29.33 -4.55
C GLU A 128 -19.48 29.54 -6.07
N SER A 129 -19.75 30.75 -6.54
CA SER A 129 -19.92 31.07 -7.96
C SER A 129 -18.68 31.75 -8.53
N TYR A 130 -18.31 31.37 -9.74
CA TYR A 130 -17.15 31.92 -10.43
C TYR A 130 -17.57 32.80 -11.60
N LEU A 131 -17.02 33.99 -11.68
CA LEU A 131 -17.15 34.82 -12.88
C LEU A 131 -16.57 34.06 -14.09
N PRO A 132 -17.17 34.21 -15.29
CA PRO A 132 -16.75 33.47 -16.48
C PRO A 132 -15.28 33.77 -16.81
N SER A 133 -14.43 32.76 -16.75
CA SER A 133 -13.03 32.81 -17.18
C SER A 133 -12.79 31.76 -18.25
N HIS A 134 -11.94 32.07 -19.23
CA HIS A 134 -11.56 31.16 -20.31
C HIS A 134 -10.93 29.84 -19.81
N ILE A 135 -10.42 29.83 -18.57
CA ILE A 135 -9.71 28.69 -17.98
C ILE A 135 -10.65 27.69 -17.28
N LEU A 136 -11.83 28.14 -16.79
CA LEU A 136 -12.69 27.36 -15.89
C LEU A 136 -13.88 26.65 -16.58
N ARG A 137 -13.85 26.56 -17.91
CA ARG A 137 -15.08 26.45 -18.73
C ARG A 137 -15.93 25.18 -18.60
N SER A 138 -15.52 24.11 -17.92
CA SER A 138 -16.33 22.87 -17.88
C SER A 138 -16.76 22.40 -16.49
N ASP A 139 -15.93 22.54 -15.46
CA ASP A 139 -16.13 21.75 -14.23
C ASP A 139 -16.57 22.59 -13.02
N ARG A 140 -16.81 23.89 -13.21
CA ARG A 140 -17.15 24.84 -12.12
C ARG A 140 -18.45 25.59 -12.37
N PRO A 141 -19.17 26.01 -11.32
CA PRO A 141 -20.37 26.84 -11.40
C PRO A 141 -20.02 28.25 -11.90
N ALA A 142 -19.88 28.38 -13.22
CA ALA A 142 -19.61 29.64 -13.89
C ALA A 142 -20.91 30.45 -14.00
N VAL A 143 -20.87 31.73 -13.66
CA VAL A 143 -22.01 32.65 -13.73
C VAL A 143 -22.56 32.71 -15.15
N THR A 144 -23.87 32.53 -15.32
CA THR A 144 -24.56 32.57 -16.63
C THR A 144 -25.27 33.89 -16.90
N LEU A 145 -25.08 34.90 -16.03
CA LEU A 145 -25.65 36.24 -16.17
C LEU A 145 -25.05 36.97 -17.37
N ASN A 146 -25.82 37.88 -17.96
CA ASN A 146 -25.32 38.83 -18.96
C ASN A 146 -24.46 39.88 -18.23
N LEU A 147 -23.14 39.78 -18.37
CA LEU A 147 -22.21 40.65 -17.66
C LEU A 147 -21.89 41.92 -18.44
N LEU A 148 -21.92 43.06 -17.76
CA LEU A 148 -21.40 44.33 -18.26
C LEU A 148 -19.90 44.34 -18.03
N VAL A 149 -19.14 44.01 -19.07
CA VAL A 149 -17.68 44.20 -19.06
C VAL A 149 -17.42 45.67 -19.35
N GLU A 150 -16.85 46.39 -18.38
CA GLU A 150 -16.44 47.78 -18.56
C GLU A 150 -15.41 47.83 -19.69
N LYS A 151 -15.81 48.37 -20.84
CA LYS A 151 -14.89 48.55 -21.97
C LYS A 151 -13.90 49.64 -21.61
N THR A 152 -12.62 49.33 -21.81
CA THR A 152 -11.58 50.34 -21.97
C THR A 152 -11.97 51.28 -23.13
N LYS A 153 -11.67 52.57 -22.99
CA LYS A 153 -12.30 53.72 -23.70
C LYS A 153 -12.28 53.70 -25.24
N ASP A 154 -11.71 52.70 -25.90
CA ASP A 154 -11.39 52.73 -27.34
C ASP A 154 -12.18 51.75 -28.22
N SER A 155 -13.13 50.98 -27.68
CA SER A 155 -13.89 49.99 -28.47
C SER A 155 -15.33 50.43 -28.76
N GLN A 156 -15.52 51.10 -29.90
CA GLN A 156 -16.84 51.29 -30.51
C GLN A 156 -17.42 49.92 -30.90
N GLN A 157 -18.57 49.56 -30.33
CA GLN A 157 -19.33 48.37 -30.72
C GLN A 157 -20.72 48.77 -31.20
N PRO A 158 -21.35 47.93 -32.05
CA PRO A 158 -22.65 48.21 -32.64
C PRO A 158 -23.73 48.16 -31.56
N ARG A 159 -24.65 49.13 -31.62
CA ARG A 159 -25.88 49.17 -30.83
C ARG A 159 -26.75 47.97 -31.20
N ASN A 160 -26.68 46.89 -30.42
CA ASN A 160 -27.75 45.90 -30.38
C ASN A 160 -28.71 46.30 -29.25
N ASP A 161 -29.98 46.47 -29.59
CA ASP A 161 -31.06 46.93 -28.70
C ASP A 161 -31.48 45.92 -27.61
N SER A 162 -30.71 44.84 -27.40
CA SER A 162 -30.97 43.84 -26.35
C SER A 162 -30.11 44.06 -25.10
N ASN A 163 -29.96 45.30 -24.64
CA ASN A 163 -29.25 45.67 -23.40
C ASN A 163 -30.04 45.31 -22.12
N GLU A 164 -31.10 44.51 -22.24
CA GLU A 164 -31.93 44.14 -21.12
C GLU A 164 -31.19 43.16 -20.19
N ASN A 165 -31.08 43.55 -18.92
CA ASN A 165 -30.59 42.73 -17.80
C ASN A 165 -29.06 42.55 -17.67
N LEU A 166 -28.29 43.59 -18.01
CA LEU A 166 -26.86 43.60 -17.73
C LEU A 166 -26.57 43.70 -16.22
N VAL A 167 -25.62 42.91 -15.74
CA VAL A 167 -25.14 42.91 -14.35
C VAL A 167 -23.67 43.33 -14.33
N SER A 168 -23.32 44.30 -13.49
CA SER A 168 -21.92 44.74 -13.35
C SER A 168 -21.06 43.65 -12.70
N VAL A 169 -19.89 43.41 -13.29
CA VAL A 169 -18.87 42.51 -12.70
C VAL A 169 -18.42 43.01 -11.33
N TYR A 170 -18.31 44.34 -11.17
CA TYR A 170 -17.93 44.95 -9.89
C TYR A 170 -18.96 44.65 -8.79
N PHE A 171 -20.25 44.74 -9.11
CA PHE A 171 -21.32 44.37 -8.19
C PHE A 171 -21.22 42.89 -7.76
N LEU A 172 -21.03 41.98 -8.72
CA LEU A 172 -20.90 40.55 -8.42
C LEU A 172 -19.70 40.26 -7.50
N LYS A 173 -18.56 40.92 -7.71
CA LYS A 173 -17.42 40.83 -6.79
C LYS A 173 -17.78 41.30 -5.39
N GLN A 174 -18.49 42.43 -5.27
CA GLN A 174 -18.86 43.00 -3.98
C GLN A 174 -19.80 42.11 -3.16
N ILE A 175 -20.67 41.33 -3.80
CA ILE A 175 -21.56 40.37 -3.11
C ILE A 175 -20.87 39.02 -2.84
N GLY A 176 -19.62 38.85 -3.27
CA GLY A 176 -18.78 37.68 -2.98
C GLY A 176 -18.61 36.69 -4.11
N CYS A 177 -19.03 37.00 -5.34
CA CYS A 177 -18.70 36.16 -6.51
C CYS A 177 -17.19 36.15 -6.72
N ARG A 178 -16.63 34.96 -6.89
CA ARG A 178 -15.19 34.79 -7.04
C ARG A 178 -14.76 35.17 -8.44
N MET A 179 -13.66 35.90 -8.54
CA MET A 179 -12.97 36.13 -9.80
C MET A 179 -11.58 35.51 -9.71
N LEU A 180 -11.28 34.63 -10.64
CA LEU A 180 -9.90 34.31 -10.96
C LEU A 180 -9.48 35.32 -12.03
N ASP A 181 -8.77 36.38 -11.62
CA ASP A 181 -8.34 37.49 -12.49
C ASP A 181 -7.21 37.06 -13.42
N ILE A 182 -7.52 36.13 -14.32
CA ILE A 182 -6.59 35.67 -15.35
C ILE A 182 -6.88 36.40 -16.68
N GLN A 183 -7.94 37.21 -16.73
CA GLN A 183 -8.34 37.96 -17.93
C GLN A 183 -7.31 39.02 -18.33
N SER A 184 -6.71 39.72 -17.36
CA SER A 184 -5.62 40.68 -17.62
C SER A 184 -4.41 40.05 -18.35
N ILE A 185 -4.19 38.74 -18.17
CA ILE A 185 -3.06 37.99 -18.74
C ILE A 185 -3.36 37.54 -20.17
N ILE A 186 -4.59 37.11 -20.45
CA ILE A 186 -5.02 36.64 -21.79
C ILE A 186 -5.28 37.82 -22.74
N GLU A 187 -5.81 38.95 -22.23
CA GLU A 187 -6.11 40.13 -23.05
C GLU A 187 -4.83 40.84 -23.54
N ASN A 188 -3.73 40.77 -22.78
CA ASN A 188 -2.43 41.25 -23.26
C ASN A 188 -1.85 40.39 -24.40
N ASP A 189 -2.17 39.08 -24.43
CA ASP A 189 -1.77 38.16 -25.51
C ASP A 189 -2.64 38.35 -26.78
N SER A 190 -3.90 38.76 -26.62
CA SER A 190 -4.84 39.00 -27.73
C SER A 190 -4.47 40.18 -28.64
N ARG A 191 -3.47 41.00 -28.25
CA ARG A 191 -2.88 42.03 -29.14
C ARG A 191 -1.90 41.45 -30.15
N MET A 192 -1.57 40.16 -30.08
CA MET A 192 -0.79 39.44 -31.09
C MET A 192 -1.65 38.39 -31.82
N SER A 193 -2.16 38.77 -32.99
CA SER A 193 -2.74 37.92 -34.05
C SER A 193 -4.05 37.15 -33.74
N SER A 194 -5.12 37.59 -34.40
CA SER A 194 -6.48 37.04 -34.36
C SER A 194 -6.69 35.72 -35.13
N HIS A 195 -5.64 34.93 -35.36
CA HIS A 195 -5.75 33.61 -35.99
C HIS A 195 -5.04 32.54 -35.16
N ASN A 196 -5.84 31.62 -34.58
CA ASN A 196 -5.48 30.41 -33.82
C ASN A 196 -5.45 30.53 -32.28
N ILE A 197 -6.62 30.73 -31.66
CA ILE A 197 -6.85 30.64 -30.19
C ILE A 197 -6.72 29.18 -29.66
N SER A 198 -6.45 28.18 -30.52
CA SER A 198 -6.34 26.78 -30.12
C SER A 198 -4.95 26.36 -29.59
N ALA A 199 -3.97 27.27 -29.56
CA ALA A 199 -2.66 27.01 -28.98
C ALA A 199 -2.31 28.15 -28.02
N LEU A 200 -2.51 27.95 -26.71
CA LEU A 200 -1.66 28.67 -25.75
C LEU A 200 -0.23 28.24 -26.09
N ASN A 201 0.59 29.19 -26.55
CA ASN A 201 2.00 28.97 -26.76
C ASN A 201 2.66 28.63 -25.41
N HIS A 202 3.79 27.92 -25.45
CA HIS A 202 4.57 27.56 -24.24
C HIS A 202 4.88 28.81 -23.39
N GLU A 203 5.18 29.94 -24.02
CA GLU A 203 5.38 31.24 -23.34
C GLU A 203 4.13 31.73 -22.59
N SER A 204 2.94 31.60 -23.18
CA SER A 204 1.68 32.00 -22.52
C SER A 204 1.41 31.17 -21.25
N MET A 205 1.81 29.89 -21.23
CA MET A 205 1.69 29.04 -20.04
C MET A 205 2.68 29.40 -18.95
N GLN A 206 3.93 29.65 -19.33
CA GLN A 206 4.97 30.11 -18.42
C GLN A 206 4.55 31.42 -17.74
N MET A 207 4.13 32.42 -18.52
CA MET A 207 3.63 33.70 -18.00
C MET A 207 2.42 33.53 -17.07
N LEU A 208 1.50 32.61 -17.41
CA LEU A 208 0.37 32.30 -16.55
C LEU A 208 0.84 31.76 -15.19
N ILE A 209 1.77 30.81 -15.17
CA ILE A 209 2.25 30.20 -13.93
C ILE A 209 3.08 31.19 -13.10
N GLU A 210 3.93 32.00 -13.73
CA GLU A 210 4.69 33.06 -13.06
C GLU A 210 3.76 34.06 -12.36
N ASN A 211 2.66 34.44 -13.03
CA ASN A 211 1.67 35.33 -12.43
C ASN A 211 0.89 34.65 -11.30
N LEU A 212 0.45 33.39 -11.48
CA LEU A 212 -0.23 32.63 -10.43
C LEU A 212 0.68 32.40 -9.21
N ALA A 213 1.99 32.18 -9.43
CA ALA A 213 2.97 32.07 -8.36
C ALA A 213 3.13 33.39 -7.60
N ARG A 214 3.15 34.53 -8.30
CA ARG A 214 3.19 35.87 -7.69
C ARG A 214 1.93 36.19 -6.88
N GLU A 215 0.77 35.75 -7.36
CA GLU A 215 -0.53 35.94 -6.69
C GLU A 215 -0.85 34.86 -5.65
N ARG A 216 0.01 33.86 -5.46
CA ARG A 216 -0.25 32.77 -4.51
C ARG A 216 -0.61 33.26 -3.10
N ASN A 217 0.03 34.33 -2.65
CA ASN A 217 -0.16 34.91 -1.31
C ASN A 217 -1.47 35.71 -1.17
N SER A 218 -2.06 36.19 -2.27
CA SER A 218 -3.36 36.89 -2.26
C SER A 218 -4.55 35.95 -2.52
N MET A 219 -4.28 34.75 -3.03
CA MET A 219 -5.30 33.75 -3.36
C MET A 219 -5.81 33.03 -2.11
N SER A 220 -7.14 32.89 -2.00
CA SER A 220 -7.76 32.08 -0.95
C SER A 220 -7.43 30.59 -1.12
N ASP A 221 -7.33 29.83 -0.02
CA ASP A 221 -7.10 28.38 -0.10
C ASP A 221 -8.20 27.65 -0.86
N ALA A 222 -9.43 28.16 -0.80
CA ALA A 222 -10.55 27.59 -1.55
C ALA A 222 -10.36 27.75 -3.07
N ASP A 223 -9.83 28.89 -3.52
CA ASP A 223 -9.53 29.13 -4.94
C ASP A 223 -8.30 28.37 -5.40
N PHE A 224 -7.28 28.31 -4.55
CA PHE A 224 -6.09 27.52 -4.81
C PHE A 224 -6.43 26.04 -4.97
N ASN A 225 -7.22 25.49 -4.05
CA ASN A 225 -7.73 24.12 -4.14
C ASN A 225 -8.68 23.94 -5.33
N ALA A 226 -9.42 24.97 -5.73
CA ALA A 226 -10.25 24.90 -6.93
C ALA A 226 -9.41 24.73 -8.19
N LEU A 227 -8.32 25.51 -8.30
CA LEU A 227 -7.38 25.43 -9.42
C LEU A 227 -6.62 24.10 -9.45
N LYS A 228 -6.18 23.57 -8.30
CA LYS A 228 -5.56 22.23 -8.19
C LYS A 228 -6.40 21.11 -8.79
N ASN A 229 -7.72 21.28 -8.74
CA ASN A 229 -8.71 20.34 -9.24
C ASN A 229 -9.29 20.76 -10.60
N THR A 230 -8.57 21.58 -11.38
CA THR A 230 -9.01 22.01 -12.71
C THR A 230 -7.97 21.58 -13.76
N LYS A 231 -8.42 21.08 -14.91
CA LYS A 231 -7.54 20.72 -16.03
C LYS A 231 -7.15 21.97 -16.82
N PHE A 232 -5.99 22.56 -16.52
CA PHE A 232 -5.52 23.73 -17.27
C PHE A 232 -4.05 23.72 -17.66
N LEU A 233 -3.21 22.92 -16.99
CA LEU A 233 -1.79 22.79 -17.33
C LEU A 233 -1.64 21.90 -18.57
N GLN A 234 -0.73 22.29 -19.47
CA GLN A 234 -0.42 21.52 -20.67
C GLN A 234 0.54 20.40 -20.29
N GLY A 235 0.19 19.18 -20.70
CA GLY A 235 1.04 18.02 -20.56
C GLY A 235 1.50 17.52 -21.91
N THR A 236 2.70 16.95 -21.91
CA THR A 236 3.31 16.28 -23.05
C THR A 236 3.96 14.97 -22.59
N THR A 237 4.56 14.25 -23.53
CA THR A 237 5.38 13.07 -23.29
C THR A 237 6.77 13.32 -23.88
N LEU A 238 7.81 12.62 -23.40
CA LEU A 238 9.18 12.79 -23.92
C LEU A 238 9.31 12.70 -25.46
N LYS A 239 8.45 11.89 -26.11
CA LYS A 239 8.35 11.84 -27.58
C LYS A 239 7.02 12.48 -27.98
N PRO A 240 6.96 13.82 -28.12
CA PRO A 240 5.71 14.52 -28.37
C PRO A 240 5.12 14.06 -29.70
N ASN A 241 3.92 13.47 -29.65
CA ASN A 241 3.13 13.30 -30.85
C ASN A 241 2.37 14.61 -31.10
N ARG A 242 2.46 15.19 -32.30
CA ARG A 242 1.90 16.53 -32.63
C ARG A 242 0.38 16.67 -32.37
N LYS A 243 -0.33 15.57 -32.09
CA LYS A 243 -1.76 15.52 -31.75
C LYS A 243 -2.08 15.52 -30.25
N ASN A 244 -1.10 15.49 -29.35
CA ASN A 244 -1.31 15.19 -27.92
C ASN A 244 -1.19 16.39 -26.95
N LYS A 245 -1.32 17.65 -27.42
CA LYS A 245 -1.40 18.80 -26.49
C LYS A 245 -2.77 18.82 -25.81
N GLN A 246 -2.85 18.14 -24.67
CA GLN A 246 -4.05 18.07 -23.83
C GLN A 246 -3.80 18.78 -22.49
N LYS A 247 -4.88 19.32 -21.91
CA LYS A 247 -4.87 19.89 -20.56
C LYS A 247 -5.06 18.79 -19.53
N TYR A 248 -4.22 18.80 -18.50
CA TYR A 248 -4.23 17.81 -17.41
C TYR A 248 -4.46 18.49 -16.06
N PHE A 249 -4.83 17.68 -15.07
CA PHE A 249 -4.77 18.12 -13.69
C PHE A 249 -3.29 18.23 -13.26
N PRO A 250 -2.94 19.18 -12.39
CA PRO A 250 -1.61 19.30 -11.83
C PRO A 250 -1.06 18.00 -11.24
N HIS A 251 -1.90 17.28 -10.50
CA HIS A 251 -1.52 16.03 -9.86
C HIS A 251 -1.37 14.84 -10.81
N ASP A 252 -1.70 14.98 -12.10
CA ASP A 252 -1.43 13.97 -13.13
C ASP A 252 -0.10 14.20 -13.85
N LEU A 253 0.48 15.39 -13.68
CA LEU A 253 1.71 15.82 -14.35
C LEU A 253 2.94 15.53 -13.50
N HIS A 254 4.04 15.27 -14.20
CA HIS A 254 5.37 15.13 -13.61
C HIS A 254 6.29 16.21 -14.17
N PHE A 255 7.34 16.56 -13.44
CA PHE A 255 8.38 17.43 -14.01
C PHE A 255 9.16 16.69 -15.12
N PRO A 256 9.64 17.38 -16.17
CA PRO A 256 10.32 16.75 -17.30
C PRO A 256 11.53 15.88 -16.90
N PHE A 257 12.33 16.33 -15.93
CA PHE A 257 13.52 15.61 -15.46
C PHE A 257 13.19 14.19 -14.98
N VAL A 258 11.97 13.96 -14.46
CA VAL A 258 11.52 12.65 -13.96
C VAL A 258 11.47 11.65 -15.10
N ALA A 259 10.87 12.04 -16.24
CA ALA A 259 10.79 11.18 -17.40
C ALA A 259 12.18 10.96 -18.03
N GLU A 260 13.05 11.98 -18.03
CA GLU A 260 14.42 11.90 -18.55
C GLU A 260 15.26 10.91 -17.74
N GLN A 261 15.24 11.00 -16.41
CA GLN A 261 15.93 10.08 -15.51
C GLN A 261 15.43 8.63 -15.69
N LEU A 262 14.11 8.45 -15.80
CA LEU A 262 13.49 7.14 -16.02
C LEU A 262 13.56 6.63 -17.47
N ARG A 263 13.97 7.48 -18.42
CA ARG A 263 13.85 7.25 -19.87
C ARG A 263 12.44 6.78 -20.28
N TRP A 264 11.42 7.30 -19.61
CA TRP A 264 10.04 6.82 -19.71
C TRP A 264 9.23 7.61 -20.73
N SER A 265 9.20 7.13 -21.97
CA SER A 265 8.58 7.86 -23.09
C SER A 265 7.07 8.11 -22.97
N GLN A 266 6.35 7.35 -22.14
CA GLN A 266 4.90 7.43 -21.98
C GLN A 266 4.48 8.21 -20.72
N LEU A 267 5.42 8.61 -19.86
CA LEU A 267 5.09 9.38 -18.67
C LEU A 267 4.59 10.78 -19.09
N ILE A 268 3.44 11.18 -18.55
CA ILE A 268 2.90 12.52 -18.81
C ILE A 268 3.69 13.52 -17.97
N ILE A 269 4.36 14.43 -18.65
CA ILE A 269 5.18 15.50 -18.08
C ILE A 269 4.58 16.86 -18.39
N LEU A 270 4.90 17.86 -17.57
CA LEU A 270 4.59 19.27 -17.83
C LEU A 270 5.26 19.72 -19.15
N ASP A 271 4.51 20.41 -20.01
CA ASP A 271 5.04 21.06 -21.23
C ASP A 271 5.79 22.36 -20.86
N TRP A 272 6.80 22.25 -19.99
CA TRP A 272 7.69 23.33 -19.58
C TRP A 272 9.11 22.80 -19.38
N HIS A 273 9.96 22.99 -20.38
CA HIS A 273 11.35 22.58 -20.32
C HIS A 273 12.24 23.65 -19.66
N GLY A 274 13.21 23.23 -18.84
CA GLY A 274 14.22 24.12 -18.26
C GLY A 274 13.76 24.94 -17.05
N ILE A 275 12.69 24.54 -16.37
CA ILE A 275 12.31 25.17 -15.10
C ILE A 275 13.41 24.93 -14.04
N ASP A 276 13.88 26.01 -13.42
CA ASP A 276 14.88 25.92 -12.34
C ASP A 276 14.24 25.33 -11.08
N SER A 277 14.84 24.29 -10.52
CA SER A 277 14.39 23.65 -9.27
C SER A 277 14.37 24.59 -8.06
N TYR A 278 15.08 25.72 -8.12
CA TYR A 278 15.11 26.73 -7.07
C TYR A 278 14.17 27.92 -7.32
N SER A 279 13.46 27.94 -8.46
CA SER A 279 12.55 29.02 -8.81
C SER A 279 11.28 29.03 -7.94
N PRO A 280 10.67 30.20 -7.68
CA PRO A 280 9.38 30.27 -7.00
C PRO A 280 8.27 29.57 -7.81
N GLU A 281 8.38 29.53 -9.13
CA GLU A 281 7.46 28.83 -10.03
C GLU A 281 7.53 27.31 -9.82
N TYR A 282 8.73 26.76 -9.65
CA TYR A 282 8.90 25.33 -9.34
C TYR A 282 8.28 24.98 -7.99
N ALA A 283 8.57 25.79 -6.96
CA ALA A 283 7.99 25.62 -5.63
C ALA A 283 6.45 25.72 -5.69
N PHE A 284 5.94 26.68 -6.44
CA PHE A 284 4.50 26.85 -6.69
C PHE A 284 3.90 25.62 -7.37
N LEU A 285 4.47 25.14 -8.49
CA LEU A 285 3.98 23.96 -9.21
C LEU A 285 4.01 22.68 -8.37
N LYS A 286 5.02 22.54 -7.52
CA LYS A 286 5.10 21.46 -6.54
C LYS A 286 3.99 21.56 -5.50
N GLU A 287 3.76 22.76 -4.94
CA GLU A 287 2.64 23.01 -4.03
C GLU A 287 1.31 22.72 -4.72
N PHE A 288 1.23 23.04 -6.01
CA PHE A 288 0.07 22.85 -6.88
C PHE A 288 -0.25 21.37 -7.17
N GLY A 289 0.73 20.49 -7.01
CA GLY A 289 0.57 19.04 -7.13
C GLY A 289 1.34 18.40 -8.28
N VAL A 290 2.11 19.16 -9.08
CA VAL A 290 3.01 18.58 -10.09
C VAL A 290 4.05 17.73 -9.37
N ARG A 291 4.21 16.48 -9.82
CA ARG A 291 4.95 15.47 -9.07
C ARG A 291 6.43 15.45 -9.45
N GLU A 292 7.28 15.36 -8.43
CA GLU A 292 8.72 15.10 -8.56
C GLU A 292 9.04 13.60 -8.70
N ALA A 293 8.04 12.74 -8.53
CA ALA A 293 8.20 11.29 -8.60
C ALA A 293 6.88 10.62 -9.02
N PRO A 294 6.90 9.53 -9.80
CA PRO A 294 5.68 8.79 -10.13
C PRO A 294 5.01 8.18 -8.90
N ASP A 295 3.73 7.83 -9.01
CA ASP A 295 3.09 7.02 -7.98
C ASP A 295 3.84 5.70 -7.76
N LEU A 296 3.93 5.25 -6.50
CA LEU A 296 4.66 4.04 -6.16
C LEU A 296 4.18 2.83 -6.98
N GLN A 297 2.86 2.63 -7.10
CA GLN A 297 2.32 1.47 -7.84
C GLN A 297 2.63 1.55 -9.33
N ILE A 298 2.62 2.75 -9.90
CA ILE A 298 2.98 3.01 -11.29
C ILE A 298 4.47 2.72 -11.51
N LEU A 299 5.33 3.13 -10.58
CA LEU A 299 6.77 2.87 -10.64
C LEU A 299 7.09 1.38 -10.46
N LEU A 300 6.46 0.69 -9.51
CA LEU A 300 6.67 -0.75 -9.32
C LEU A 300 6.29 -1.56 -10.56
N LYS A 301 5.15 -1.23 -11.20
CA LYS A 301 4.76 -1.84 -12.49
C LYS A 301 5.81 -1.59 -13.57
N ARG A 302 6.40 -0.39 -13.61
CA ARG A 302 7.47 -0.06 -14.55
C ARG A 302 8.72 -0.89 -14.31
N ILE A 303 9.12 -1.11 -13.04
CA ILE A 303 10.25 -1.98 -12.68
C ILE A 303 10.04 -3.40 -13.22
N VAL A 304 8.84 -3.96 -13.02
CA VAL A 304 8.49 -5.30 -13.54
C VAL A 304 8.58 -5.35 -15.07
N GLN A 305 7.99 -4.37 -15.76
CA GLN A 305 8.04 -4.30 -17.22
C GLN A 305 9.47 -4.22 -17.77
N GLU A 306 10.33 -3.42 -17.14
CA GLU A 306 11.75 -3.32 -17.54
C GLU A 306 12.48 -4.63 -17.28
N HIS A 307 12.23 -5.28 -16.15
CA HIS A 307 12.80 -6.59 -15.83
C HIS A 307 12.41 -7.64 -16.88
N ASP A 308 11.12 -7.77 -17.19
CA ASP A 308 10.62 -8.75 -18.17
C ASP A 308 11.22 -8.50 -19.55
N TYR A 309 11.34 -7.23 -19.94
CA TYR A 309 12.00 -6.82 -21.19
C TYR A 309 13.47 -7.27 -21.24
N TYR A 310 14.24 -7.02 -20.18
CA TYR A 310 15.65 -7.44 -20.10
C TYR A 310 15.80 -8.96 -20.01
N GLN A 311 14.91 -9.65 -19.31
CA GLN A 311 14.93 -11.12 -19.23
C GLN A 311 14.70 -11.75 -20.62
N CYS A 312 13.78 -11.22 -21.41
CA CYS A 312 13.57 -11.64 -22.79
C CYS A 312 14.81 -11.40 -23.67
N LEU A 313 15.46 -10.24 -23.52
CA LEU A 313 16.67 -9.91 -24.27
C LEU A 313 17.83 -10.87 -23.92
N ASN A 314 18.02 -11.17 -22.64
CA ASN A 314 19.10 -12.03 -22.15
C ASN A 314 18.97 -13.48 -22.62
N LYS A 315 17.74 -14.02 -22.69
CA LYS A 315 17.49 -15.35 -23.28
C LYS A 315 17.95 -15.43 -24.74
N GLN A 316 17.89 -14.32 -25.47
CA GLN A 316 18.29 -14.27 -26.88
C GLN A 316 19.80 -14.05 -27.06
N ARG A 317 20.44 -13.26 -26.19
CA ARG A 317 21.81 -12.76 -26.39
C ARG A 317 22.87 -13.31 -25.43
N LYS A 318 22.47 -14.09 -24.41
CA LYS A 318 23.36 -14.53 -23.31
C LYS A 318 24.11 -13.37 -22.63
N GLU A 319 23.48 -12.20 -22.54
CA GLU A 319 24.05 -11.02 -21.88
C GLU A 319 23.90 -11.12 -20.35
N THR A 320 24.77 -10.40 -19.63
CA THR A 320 24.68 -10.24 -18.17
C THR A 320 23.41 -9.48 -17.78
N TYR A 321 22.83 -9.81 -16.63
CA TYR A 321 21.62 -9.13 -16.14
C TYR A 321 21.82 -7.62 -16.05
N LYS A 322 20.89 -6.87 -16.66
CA LYS A 322 20.86 -5.41 -16.58
C LYS A 322 19.78 -4.98 -15.59
N GLN A 323 20.17 -4.15 -14.63
CA GLN A 323 19.28 -3.62 -13.62
C GLN A 323 18.23 -2.67 -14.24
N PRO A 324 16.95 -2.75 -13.83
CA PRO A 324 15.92 -1.78 -14.22
C PRO A 324 16.30 -0.36 -13.81
N ILE A 325 16.14 0.60 -14.74
CA ILE A 325 16.41 2.03 -14.49
C ILE A 325 15.40 2.57 -13.47
N ALA A 326 14.16 2.09 -13.56
CA ALA A 326 13.12 2.44 -12.59
C ALA A 326 13.45 1.97 -11.15
N LEU A 327 14.25 0.91 -11.00
CA LEU A 327 14.68 0.42 -9.68
C LEU A 327 15.77 1.32 -9.10
N GLU A 328 16.69 1.81 -9.93
CA GLU A 328 17.69 2.81 -9.54
C GLU A 328 17.02 4.11 -9.09
N PHE A 329 16.10 4.64 -9.90
CA PHE A 329 15.31 5.82 -9.53
C PHE A 329 14.53 5.61 -8.23
N PHE A 330 13.91 4.43 -8.04
CA PHE A 330 13.22 4.09 -6.79
C PHE A 330 14.18 4.15 -5.60
N ALA A 331 15.38 3.58 -5.72
CA ALA A 331 16.36 3.56 -4.64
C ALA A 331 16.83 4.98 -4.27
N GLU A 332 17.16 5.79 -5.27
CA GLU A 332 17.60 7.18 -5.10
C GLU A 332 16.55 8.06 -4.43
N ASN A 333 15.28 7.84 -4.74
CA ASN A 333 14.17 8.70 -4.32
C ASN A 333 13.34 8.13 -3.15
N PHE A 334 13.69 6.95 -2.63
CA PHE A 334 12.91 6.24 -1.61
C PHE A 334 12.66 7.06 -0.36
N GLN A 335 13.72 7.56 0.27
CA GLN A 335 13.60 8.31 1.52
C GLN A 335 12.78 9.58 1.35
N LYS A 336 12.96 10.28 0.23
CA LYS A 336 12.32 11.57 -0.04
C LYS A 336 10.84 11.44 -0.39
N HIS A 337 10.45 10.42 -1.16
CA HIS A 337 9.12 10.36 -1.78
C HIS A 337 8.25 9.16 -1.36
N TYR A 338 8.84 8.05 -0.95
CA TYR A 338 8.09 6.79 -0.75
C TYR A 338 8.09 6.29 0.70
N SER A 339 9.08 6.69 1.52
CA SER A 339 9.26 6.20 2.89
C SER A 339 8.05 6.40 3.80
N THR A 340 7.37 7.55 3.70
CA THR A 340 6.24 7.92 4.55
C THR A 340 4.99 7.06 4.32
N PHE A 341 4.82 6.54 3.11
CA PHE A 341 3.67 5.71 2.73
C PHE A 341 4.04 4.22 2.61
N TRP A 342 5.31 3.88 2.80
CA TRP A 342 5.81 2.52 2.68
C TRP A 342 5.28 1.64 3.81
N LYS A 343 4.57 0.58 3.42
CA LYS A 343 4.17 -0.51 4.31
C LYS A 343 4.43 -1.81 3.57
N THR A 344 5.38 -2.61 4.05
CA THR A 344 5.77 -3.90 3.44
C THR A 344 4.56 -4.79 3.20
N SER A 345 3.60 -4.82 4.13
CA SER A 345 2.35 -5.59 4.01
C SER A 345 1.44 -5.18 2.85
N ASN A 346 1.55 -3.94 2.37
CA ASN A 346 0.71 -3.41 1.30
C ASN A 346 1.32 -3.68 -0.10
N ILE A 347 2.59 -4.11 -0.15
CA ILE A 347 3.30 -4.36 -1.40
C ILE A 347 3.23 -5.84 -1.73
N GLN A 348 2.16 -6.22 -2.44
CA GLN A 348 1.97 -7.61 -2.89
C GLN A 348 2.66 -7.91 -4.21
N GLN A 349 2.93 -6.88 -5.02
CA GLN A 349 3.54 -7.05 -6.33
C GLN A 349 5.03 -7.38 -6.19
N PRO A 350 5.50 -8.53 -6.72
CA PRO A 350 6.93 -8.84 -6.76
C PRO A 350 7.64 -7.89 -7.71
N PHE A 351 8.69 -7.22 -7.25
CA PHE A 351 9.45 -6.26 -8.05
C PHE A 351 10.96 -6.25 -7.75
N LEU A 352 11.40 -6.95 -6.71
CA LEU A 352 12.79 -6.99 -6.29
C LEU A 352 13.52 -8.12 -7.02
N PRO A 353 14.54 -7.81 -7.83
CA PRO A 353 15.32 -8.84 -8.50
C PRO A 353 16.09 -9.70 -7.49
N SER A 354 15.91 -11.00 -7.59
CA SER A 354 16.40 -11.99 -6.63
C SER A 354 16.76 -13.30 -7.34
N ARG A 355 17.62 -14.09 -6.73
CA ARG A 355 17.92 -15.46 -7.13
C ARG A 355 17.19 -16.42 -6.23
N PHE A 356 16.70 -17.50 -6.82
CA PHE A 356 16.08 -18.58 -6.07
C PHE A 356 16.88 -19.85 -6.29
N HIS A 357 17.55 -20.33 -5.23
CA HIS A 357 18.42 -21.50 -5.28
C HIS A 357 17.57 -22.77 -5.43
N THR A 358 17.32 -23.21 -6.67
CA THR A 358 16.72 -24.51 -6.96
C THR A 358 17.75 -25.45 -7.55
N LYS A 359 17.55 -26.76 -7.35
CA LYS A 359 18.48 -27.83 -7.76
C LYS A 359 18.78 -27.87 -9.27
N THR A 360 18.04 -27.15 -10.13
CA THR A 360 18.06 -27.38 -11.59
C THR A 360 18.61 -26.25 -12.46
N ASN A 361 19.04 -25.10 -11.93
CA ASN A 361 20.00 -24.16 -12.55
C ASN A 361 20.03 -22.84 -11.76
N ASP A 362 21.19 -22.49 -11.21
CA ASP A 362 21.40 -21.39 -10.25
C ASP A 362 21.41 -19.98 -10.88
N THR A 363 20.85 -19.84 -12.09
CA THR A 363 21.03 -18.66 -12.95
C THR A 363 19.79 -17.82 -13.18
N ASP A 364 18.59 -18.33 -12.85
CA ASP A 364 17.35 -17.63 -13.16
C ASP A 364 17.06 -16.55 -12.12
N ILE A 365 17.01 -15.31 -12.58
CA ILE A 365 16.64 -14.15 -11.78
C ILE A 365 15.12 -14.04 -11.82
N ILE A 366 14.53 -14.01 -10.63
CA ILE A 366 13.09 -13.85 -10.41
C ILE A 366 12.81 -12.53 -9.70
N LEU A 367 11.58 -12.03 -9.82
CA LEU A 367 11.10 -10.93 -9.00
C LEU A 367 10.44 -11.48 -7.73
N SER A 368 10.87 -10.98 -6.59
CA SER A 368 10.30 -11.31 -5.28
C SER A 368 9.61 -10.10 -4.66
N ALA A 369 8.64 -10.38 -3.79
CA ALA A 369 8.03 -9.37 -2.94
C ALA A 369 8.95 -9.09 -1.73
N PRO A 370 8.90 -7.87 -1.13
CA PRO A 370 9.75 -7.51 -0.01
C PRO A 370 9.66 -8.43 1.22
N ASP A 371 8.50 -9.04 1.47
CA ASP A 371 8.25 -9.98 2.55
C ASP A 371 8.71 -11.42 2.27
N LYS A 372 9.13 -11.70 1.02
CA LYS A 372 9.55 -13.03 0.54
C LYS A 372 11.00 -13.05 0.06
N VAL A 373 11.77 -12.02 0.39
CA VAL A 373 13.16 -11.88 -0.04
C VAL A 373 14.05 -11.49 1.13
N TYR A 374 15.27 -12.01 1.13
CA TYR A 374 16.26 -11.76 2.18
C TYR A 374 17.61 -11.41 1.55
N LYS A 375 18.48 -10.78 2.33
CA LYS A 375 19.83 -10.42 1.85
C LYS A 375 20.74 -11.63 1.72
N SER A 376 20.73 -12.50 2.73
CA SER A 376 21.63 -13.64 2.77
C SER A 376 21.07 -14.83 1.98
N SER A 377 21.99 -15.61 1.42
CA SER A 377 21.65 -16.86 0.73
C SER A 377 20.88 -17.79 1.66
N ASN A 378 19.78 -18.35 1.15
CA ASN A 378 18.96 -19.30 1.89
C ASN A 378 18.21 -20.25 0.93
N PRO A 379 17.87 -21.47 1.38
CA PRO A 379 17.21 -22.46 0.53
C PRO A 379 15.69 -22.27 0.38
N LEU A 380 15.07 -21.33 1.08
CA LEU A 380 13.61 -21.29 1.24
C LEU A 380 12.95 -20.14 0.48
N TYR A 381 13.63 -19.02 0.38
CA TYR A 381 13.14 -17.76 -0.16
C TYR A 381 14.09 -17.21 -1.23
N GLY A 382 13.66 -16.14 -1.90
CA GLY A 382 14.54 -15.41 -2.80
C GLY A 382 15.67 -14.74 -2.01
N THR A 383 16.88 -14.78 -2.57
CA THR A 383 18.02 -14.00 -2.12
C THR A 383 18.21 -12.81 -3.04
N LEU A 384 18.27 -11.60 -2.50
CA LEU A 384 18.50 -10.40 -3.31
C LEU A 384 19.80 -10.50 -4.09
N LEU A 385 19.81 -9.93 -5.30
CA LEU A 385 21.04 -9.80 -6.06
C LEU A 385 22.04 -8.88 -5.33
N PRO A 386 23.35 -9.21 -5.27
CA PRO A 386 24.35 -8.37 -4.63
C PRO A 386 24.36 -6.92 -5.16
N GLU A 387 24.14 -6.74 -6.46
CA GLU A 387 24.07 -5.43 -7.11
C GLU A 387 22.86 -4.62 -6.63
N VAL A 388 21.74 -5.28 -6.34
CA VAL A 388 20.52 -4.65 -5.79
C VAL A 388 20.73 -4.26 -4.33
N VAL A 389 21.41 -5.10 -3.55
CA VAL A 389 21.76 -4.79 -2.16
C VAL A 389 22.69 -3.56 -2.13
N GLN A 390 23.74 -3.55 -2.95
CA GLN A 390 24.65 -2.42 -3.07
C GLN A 390 23.92 -1.13 -3.51
N LEU A 391 23.01 -1.22 -4.48
CA LEU A 391 22.20 -0.08 -4.90
C LEU A 391 21.42 0.50 -3.72
N PHE A 392 20.70 -0.33 -2.96
CA PHE A 392 19.91 0.18 -1.84
C PHE A 392 20.80 0.73 -0.73
N GLU A 393 21.83 0.00 -0.31
CA GLU A 393 22.72 0.40 0.78
C GLU A 393 23.52 1.68 0.46
N LYS A 394 23.73 1.98 -0.83
CA LYS A 394 24.28 3.27 -1.28
C LYS A 394 23.36 4.46 -0.93
N HIS A 395 22.05 4.27 -0.93
CA HIS A 395 21.07 5.35 -0.75
C HIS A 395 20.37 5.33 0.61
N PHE A 396 20.11 4.15 1.19
CA PHE A 396 19.46 4.00 2.49
C PHE A 396 19.61 2.59 3.08
N ASN A 397 19.31 2.45 4.37
CA ASN A 397 19.29 1.12 5.00
C ASN A 397 18.11 0.28 4.48
N ILE A 398 18.41 -0.77 3.72
CA ILE A 398 17.43 -1.66 3.08
C ILE A 398 16.44 -2.34 4.05
N SER A 399 16.76 -2.42 5.34
CA SER A 399 15.78 -2.84 6.37
C SER A 399 14.54 -1.96 6.42
N LEU A 400 14.61 -0.71 5.93
CA LEU A 400 13.45 0.17 5.75
C LEU A 400 12.43 -0.39 4.75
N LEU A 401 12.84 -1.29 3.84
CA LEU A 401 11.91 -2.01 2.97
C LEU A 401 11.20 -3.18 3.68
N GLY A 402 11.60 -3.50 4.92
CA GLY A 402 11.18 -4.70 5.65
C GLY A 402 12.01 -5.94 5.28
N ILE A 403 13.13 -5.76 4.57
CA ILE A 403 14.02 -6.84 4.14
C ILE A 403 15.05 -7.08 5.24
N THR A 404 15.09 -8.30 5.77
CA THR A 404 16.02 -8.71 6.82
C THR A 404 17.19 -9.53 6.26
N GLU A 405 18.22 -9.76 7.07
CA GLU A 405 19.34 -10.63 6.71
C GLU A 405 18.87 -12.07 6.48
N HIS A 406 18.03 -12.58 7.40
CA HIS A 406 17.47 -13.93 7.37
C HIS A 406 15.98 -13.92 7.76
N PRO A 407 15.18 -14.90 7.31
CA PRO A 407 13.84 -15.18 7.85
C PRO A 407 13.92 -15.54 9.33
N THR A 408 12.84 -15.26 10.07
CA THR A 408 12.69 -15.83 11.41
C THR A 408 12.50 -17.34 11.33
N LEU A 409 12.93 -18.08 12.36
CA LEU A 409 12.76 -19.53 12.42
C LEU A 409 11.31 -19.98 12.18
N THR A 410 10.34 -19.23 12.71
CA THR A 410 8.91 -19.49 12.51
C THR A 410 8.51 -19.36 11.04
N GLN A 411 8.86 -18.25 10.38
CA GLN A 411 8.55 -18.01 8.96
C GLN A 411 9.20 -19.07 8.07
N ALA A 412 10.49 -19.35 8.30
CA ALA A 412 11.23 -20.35 7.57
C ALA A 412 10.56 -21.73 7.69
N PHE A 413 10.16 -22.12 8.90
CA PHE A 413 9.50 -23.41 9.11
C PHE A 413 8.09 -23.48 8.51
N ASP A 414 7.32 -22.38 8.55
CA ASP A 414 6.00 -22.32 7.93
C ASP A 414 6.10 -22.60 6.41
N ILE A 415 7.09 -22.02 5.72
CA ILE A 415 7.34 -22.31 4.29
C ILE A 415 7.80 -23.74 4.07
N VAL A 416 8.66 -24.29 4.92
CA VAL A 416 9.06 -25.70 4.83
C VAL A 416 7.83 -26.62 4.96
N MET A 417 6.85 -26.24 5.78
CA MET A 417 5.59 -26.99 5.94
C MET A 417 4.64 -26.83 4.76
N GLU A 418 4.68 -25.72 4.04
CA GLU A 418 3.99 -25.57 2.75
C GLU A 418 4.66 -26.44 1.67
N ARG A 419 5.99 -26.55 1.70
CA ARG A 419 6.80 -27.32 0.73
C ARG A 419 7.25 -28.69 1.22
N LYS A 420 6.38 -29.40 1.95
CA LYS A 420 6.67 -30.73 2.53
C LYS A 420 7.23 -31.76 1.54
N THR A 421 6.87 -31.65 0.27
CA THR A 421 7.35 -32.56 -0.79
C THR A 421 8.86 -32.45 -1.01
N GLU A 422 9.47 -31.28 -0.77
CA GLU A 422 10.91 -31.07 -0.93
C GLU A 422 11.71 -31.78 0.17
N LEU A 423 11.11 -31.96 1.35
CA LEU A 423 11.72 -32.67 2.47
C LEU A 423 11.82 -34.19 2.25
N LEU A 424 11.14 -34.76 1.25
CA LEU A 424 11.12 -36.22 1.03
C LEU A 424 12.50 -36.78 0.66
N THR A 425 13.42 -35.95 0.16
CA THR A 425 14.80 -36.35 -0.09
C THR A 425 15.69 -36.00 1.11
N ILE A 426 16.44 -36.98 1.60
CA ILE A 426 17.34 -36.79 2.76
C ILE A 426 18.32 -35.65 2.52
N GLU A 427 18.89 -35.57 1.31
CA GLU A 427 19.83 -34.50 0.95
C GLU A 427 19.20 -33.09 1.04
N SER A 428 17.99 -32.91 0.51
CA SER A 428 17.31 -31.62 0.58
C SER A 428 16.91 -31.27 2.01
N ALA A 429 16.47 -32.27 2.79
CA ALA A 429 16.14 -32.09 4.18
C ALA A 429 17.37 -31.74 5.03
N CYS A 430 18.52 -32.42 4.83
CA CYS A 430 19.79 -32.04 5.44
C CYS A 430 20.09 -30.58 5.16
N HIS A 431 20.12 -30.17 3.89
CA HIS A 431 20.43 -28.79 3.50
C HIS A 431 19.50 -27.75 4.17
N ILE A 432 18.18 -28.01 4.15
CA ILE A 432 17.19 -27.11 4.77
C ILE A 432 17.35 -27.07 6.29
N PHE A 433 17.47 -28.21 6.95
CA PHE A 433 17.54 -28.27 8.41
C PHE A 433 18.88 -27.77 8.97
N SER A 434 19.99 -27.98 8.25
CA SER A 434 21.28 -27.35 8.53
C SER A 434 21.14 -25.83 8.56
N TYR A 435 20.44 -25.26 7.57
CA TYR A 435 20.14 -23.83 7.54
C TYR A 435 19.24 -23.39 8.71
N LEU A 436 18.14 -24.11 8.98
CA LEU A 436 17.23 -23.76 10.09
C LEU A 436 17.92 -23.81 11.46
N ASN A 437 18.87 -24.74 11.65
CA ASN A 437 19.64 -24.84 12.89
C ASN A 437 20.57 -23.63 13.13
N GLY A 438 20.90 -22.89 12.08
CA GLY A 438 21.66 -21.64 12.17
C GLY A 438 20.80 -20.40 12.49
N LEU A 439 19.47 -20.53 12.50
CA LEU A 439 18.57 -19.41 12.79
C LEU A 439 18.25 -19.30 14.28
N ASP A 440 18.27 -18.07 14.80
CA ASP A 440 17.79 -17.78 16.14
C ASP A 440 16.25 -17.80 16.21
N GLY A 441 15.71 -18.17 17.38
CA GLY A 441 14.25 -18.12 17.62
C GLY A 441 13.63 -19.39 18.21
N LEU A 442 14.43 -20.37 18.63
CA LEU A 442 13.94 -21.54 19.36
C LEU A 442 13.35 -21.11 20.71
N ASN A 443 12.03 -21.21 20.84
CA ASN A 443 11.32 -21.01 22.11
C ASN A 443 10.43 -22.21 22.44
N GLN A 444 10.01 -22.34 23.70
CA GLN A 444 9.20 -23.49 24.15
C GLN A 444 7.87 -23.64 23.42
N VAL A 445 7.25 -22.53 23.00
CA VAL A 445 5.97 -22.54 22.25
C VAL A 445 6.19 -23.15 20.87
N PHE A 446 7.26 -22.74 20.18
CA PHE A 446 7.66 -23.24 18.88
C PHE A 446 8.06 -24.72 18.96
N ILE A 447 8.85 -25.12 19.96
CA ILE A 447 9.22 -26.53 20.20
C ILE A 447 7.97 -27.39 20.40
N LYS A 448 6.99 -26.92 21.20
CA LYS A 448 5.71 -27.64 21.43
C LYS A 448 4.86 -27.72 20.17
N ARG A 449 4.89 -26.69 19.31
CA ARG A 449 4.24 -26.71 18.00
C ARG A 449 4.90 -27.78 17.10
N LEU A 450 6.22 -27.79 17.03
CA LEU A 450 6.98 -28.68 16.16
C LEU A 450 6.92 -30.15 16.58
N SER A 451 6.94 -30.44 17.88
CA SER A 451 6.87 -31.83 18.37
C SER A 451 5.62 -32.59 17.91
N ASN A 452 4.56 -31.87 17.54
CA ASN A 452 3.29 -32.42 17.08
C ASN A 452 3.15 -32.52 15.55
N ILE A 453 4.06 -31.90 14.79
CA ILE A 453 4.03 -31.82 13.33
C ILE A 453 4.93 -32.91 12.74
N ALA A 454 4.49 -33.54 11.66
CA ALA A 454 5.29 -34.50 10.91
C ALA A 454 6.13 -33.77 9.86
N PHE A 455 7.45 -33.77 10.05
CA PHE A 455 8.39 -33.07 9.17
C PHE A 455 9.73 -33.80 8.96
N ILE A 456 9.94 -34.93 9.61
CA ILE A 456 11.21 -35.66 9.53
C ILE A 456 11.12 -36.70 8.41
N PRO A 457 11.97 -36.65 7.39
CA PRO A 457 11.98 -37.66 6.35
C PRO A 457 12.65 -38.95 6.81
N LEU A 458 12.19 -40.06 6.22
CA LEU A 458 12.79 -41.37 6.39
C LEU A 458 13.27 -41.90 5.06
N GLU A 459 14.37 -42.61 5.09
CA GLU A 459 14.90 -43.32 3.93
C GLU A 459 13.88 -44.34 3.42
N GLY A 460 13.50 -44.24 2.14
CA GLY A 460 12.59 -45.19 1.49
C GLY A 460 11.10 -45.05 1.84
N VAL A 461 10.70 -44.02 2.59
CA VAL A 461 9.29 -43.78 2.95
C VAL A 461 8.83 -42.42 2.42
N SER A 462 7.68 -42.40 1.72
CA SER A 462 7.09 -41.18 1.15
C SER A 462 6.34 -40.31 2.16
N THR A 463 6.35 -40.68 3.44
CA THR A 463 5.62 -39.98 4.52
C THR A 463 6.59 -39.43 5.54
N LEU A 464 6.42 -38.14 5.87
CA LEU A 464 7.16 -37.49 6.95
C LEU A 464 6.67 -37.98 8.31
N MET A 465 7.56 -38.00 9.29
CA MET A 465 7.29 -38.46 10.65
C MET A 465 7.37 -37.33 11.67
N LYS A 466 6.69 -37.52 12.81
CA LYS A 466 6.77 -36.62 13.96
C LYS A 466 8.06 -36.87 14.75
N PRO A 467 8.66 -35.84 15.37
CA PRO A 467 9.78 -36.01 16.30
C PRO A 467 9.49 -37.04 17.41
N SER A 468 8.26 -37.05 17.92
CA SER A 468 7.79 -37.97 18.95
C SER A 468 7.62 -39.42 18.47
N HIS A 469 7.86 -39.73 17.20
CA HIS A 469 7.78 -41.08 16.62
C HIS A 469 9.15 -41.61 16.16
N ILE A 470 10.25 -40.88 16.42
CA ILE A 470 11.57 -41.21 15.88
C ILE A 470 12.58 -41.48 16.97
N PHE A 471 13.39 -42.51 16.74
CA PHE A 471 14.48 -42.94 17.60
C PHE A 471 15.83 -42.39 17.12
N ILE A 472 16.61 -41.75 18.01
CA ILE A 472 17.95 -41.22 17.72
C ILE A 472 19.03 -42.22 18.11
N LYS A 473 19.80 -42.68 17.12
CA LYS A 473 20.80 -43.77 17.28
C LYS A 473 22.11 -43.34 17.95
N GLN A 474 22.49 -42.06 17.91
CA GLN A 474 23.86 -41.59 18.22
C GLN A 474 24.14 -41.33 19.71
N GLN A 475 23.23 -40.70 20.47
CA GLN A 475 23.36 -40.53 21.94
C GLN A 475 23.49 -41.87 22.67
N TYR A 476 22.90 -42.91 22.10
CA TYR A 476 22.91 -44.25 22.64
C TYR A 476 24.31 -44.89 22.63
N ARG A 477 25.09 -44.74 21.55
CA ARG A 477 26.46 -45.29 21.46
C ARG A 477 27.42 -44.68 22.49
N GLN A 478 27.27 -43.39 22.82
CA GLN A 478 28.10 -42.74 23.83
C GLN A 478 27.73 -43.17 25.26
N ASN A 479 26.43 -43.31 25.55
CA ASN A 479 25.94 -43.81 26.85
C ASN A 479 26.29 -45.30 27.08
N VAL A 480 26.35 -46.10 26.02
CA VAL A 480 26.80 -47.50 26.06
C VAL A 480 28.28 -47.61 26.42
N LYS A 481 29.16 -46.76 25.86
CA LYS A 481 30.58 -46.71 26.24
C LYS A 481 30.77 -46.36 27.72
N LYS A 482 29.98 -45.41 28.25
CA LYS A 482 29.99 -45.05 29.69
C LYS A 482 29.48 -46.19 30.59
N LYS A 483 28.40 -46.89 30.24
CA LYS A 483 27.84 -47.97 31.07
C LYS A 483 28.63 -49.27 31.03
N LEU A 484 29.26 -49.62 29.91
CA LEU A 484 30.20 -50.74 29.83
C LEU A 484 31.44 -50.53 30.73
N ALA A 485 31.87 -49.29 30.92
CA ALA A 485 32.96 -48.95 31.85
C ALA A 485 32.57 -49.07 33.34
N ILE A 486 31.27 -49.04 33.67
CA ILE A 486 30.76 -49.15 35.05
C ILE A 486 30.44 -50.61 35.42
N ALA A 487 30.04 -51.44 34.46
CA ALA A 487 29.79 -52.87 34.72
C ALA A 487 31.06 -53.66 35.09
N SER A 488 32.26 -53.14 34.77
CA SER A 488 33.54 -53.75 35.14
C SER A 488 33.95 -53.51 36.61
N THR A 489 33.27 -52.64 37.36
CA THR A 489 33.68 -52.24 38.72
C THR A 489 32.88 -52.87 39.87
N HIS A 490 31.86 -53.70 39.59
CA HIS A 490 30.93 -54.18 40.63
C HIS A 490 30.86 -55.71 40.85
N THR A 491 31.83 -56.49 40.38
CA THR A 491 31.96 -57.89 40.82
C THR A 491 32.92 -58.02 42.01
N PRO A 492 32.46 -58.45 43.20
CA PRO A 492 33.28 -58.55 44.43
C PRO A 492 34.45 -59.55 44.32
N GLU A 493 34.46 -60.40 43.30
CA GLU A 493 35.55 -61.32 42.99
C GLU A 493 36.84 -60.60 42.54
N LEU A 494 36.73 -59.37 42.01
CA LEU A 494 37.87 -58.56 41.52
C LEU A 494 38.81 -58.05 42.64
N TYR A 495 38.40 -58.16 43.91
CA TYR A 495 39.15 -57.65 45.06
C TYR A 495 40.08 -58.67 45.74
N ARG A 496 40.16 -59.92 45.24
CA ARG A 496 41.14 -60.90 45.75
C ARG A 496 42.54 -60.61 45.16
N ASN A 497 43.55 -60.48 46.02
CA ASN A 497 44.92 -60.07 45.66
C ASN A 497 45.57 -60.83 44.48
N PRO A 498 45.39 -62.15 44.28
CA PRO A 498 45.94 -62.84 43.11
C PRO A 498 45.24 -62.46 41.80
N LEU A 499 43.97 -62.04 41.85
CA LEU A 499 43.21 -61.58 40.69
C LEU A 499 43.65 -60.16 40.31
N LYS A 500 43.74 -59.23 41.28
CA LYS A 500 44.10 -57.83 41.03
C LYS A 500 45.41 -57.67 40.25
N THR A 501 46.45 -58.44 40.60
CA THR A 501 47.76 -58.44 39.91
C THR A 501 47.70 -59.07 38.51
N ARG A 502 46.80 -60.03 38.29
CA ARG A 502 46.54 -60.62 36.96
C ARG A 502 45.77 -59.66 36.05
N LEU A 503 44.84 -58.89 36.62
CA LEU A 503 43.96 -57.98 35.87
C LEU A 503 44.67 -56.69 35.44
N THR A 504 45.73 -56.28 36.13
CA THR A 504 46.53 -55.08 35.78
C THR A 504 47.55 -55.32 34.67
N ASN A 505 47.99 -56.58 34.46
CA ASN A 505 49.13 -56.89 33.59
C ASN A 505 48.78 -57.64 32.29
N GLU A 506 47.54 -58.12 32.14
CA GLU A 506 47.07 -58.80 30.93
C GLU A 506 45.70 -58.27 30.50
N ARG A 507 45.36 -58.32 29.20
CA ARG A 507 43.98 -58.07 28.73
C ARG A 507 43.13 -59.30 29.04
N TRP A 508 41.97 -59.14 29.68
CA TRP A 508 41.08 -60.25 30.08
C TRP A 508 39.61 -59.92 29.80
N CYS A 509 38.75 -60.95 29.78
CA CYS A 509 37.30 -60.83 29.67
C CYS A 509 36.59 -61.87 30.58
N LEU A 510 35.37 -61.56 31.02
CA LEU A 510 34.54 -62.46 31.81
C LEU A 510 33.79 -63.42 30.86
N GLY A 511 34.10 -64.71 30.89
CA GLY A 511 33.40 -65.76 30.16
C GLY A 511 32.54 -66.61 31.08
N PHE A 512 31.55 -67.31 30.53
CA PHE A 512 30.65 -68.18 31.30
C PHE A 512 30.82 -69.62 30.82
N GLN A 513 31.19 -70.52 31.74
CA GLN A 513 31.29 -71.96 31.44
C GLN A 513 30.03 -72.66 31.99
N PRO A 514 29.23 -73.34 31.16
CA PRO A 514 28.13 -74.15 31.68
C PRO A 514 28.70 -75.35 32.46
N ASN A 515 28.13 -75.60 33.64
CA ASN A 515 28.40 -76.80 34.41
C ASN A 515 27.54 -77.94 33.84
N ASN A 516 28.12 -79.10 33.54
CA ASN A 516 27.42 -80.15 32.78
C ASN A 516 26.22 -80.74 33.56
N ASP A 517 26.18 -80.60 34.88
CA ASP A 517 25.13 -81.22 35.71
C ASP A 517 24.12 -80.23 36.31
N ASN A 518 24.20 -78.93 36.01
CA ASN A 518 23.17 -77.97 36.44
C ASN A 518 23.17 -76.74 35.54
N ARG A 519 21.98 -76.26 35.12
CA ARG A 519 21.74 -75.09 34.25
C ARG A 519 22.22 -73.72 34.81
N LYS A 520 23.23 -73.70 35.69
CA LYS A 520 23.89 -72.48 36.16
C LYS A 520 25.29 -72.40 35.54
N SER A 521 25.50 -71.34 34.76
CA SER A 521 26.81 -70.96 34.25
C SER A 521 27.68 -70.42 35.39
N ILE A 522 28.90 -70.93 35.51
CA ILE A 522 29.88 -70.41 36.47
C ILE A 522 30.75 -69.39 35.72
N PRO A 523 30.86 -68.14 36.20
CA PRO A 523 31.75 -67.16 35.59
C PRO A 523 33.20 -67.61 35.75
N ARG A 524 33.97 -67.50 34.66
CA ARG A 524 35.39 -67.80 34.61
C ARG A 524 36.12 -66.74 33.79
N ILE A 525 37.28 -66.31 34.28
CA ILE A 525 38.17 -65.42 33.54
C ILE A 525 38.81 -66.21 32.40
N VAL A 526 38.66 -65.71 31.18
CA VAL A 526 39.21 -66.29 29.94
C VAL A 526 40.11 -65.28 29.23
N LYS A 527 41.09 -65.79 28.48
CA LYS A 527 41.99 -64.93 27.70
C LYS A 527 41.25 -64.40 26.45
N PRO A 528 41.56 -63.19 25.95
CA PRO A 528 40.95 -62.64 24.74
C PRO A 528 41.09 -63.56 23.52
N THR A 529 42.16 -64.35 23.45
CA THR A 529 42.41 -65.33 22.39
C THR A 529 41.52 -66.59 22.46
N GLU A 530 40.78 -66.77 23.56
CA GLU A 530 39.85 -67.89 23.78
C GLU A 530 38.40 -67.51 23.48
N ILE A 531 38.15 -66.24 23.14
CA ILE A 531 36.83 -65.70 22.80
C ILE A 531 36.82 -65.41 21.31
N TYR A 532 35.92 -66.07 20.58
CA TYR A 532 35.60 -65.68 19.21
C TYR A 532 34.30 -64.89 19.27
N LEU A 533 34.40 -63.57 19.06
CA LEU A 533 33.23 -62.72 18.86
C LEU A 533 32.77 -62.92 17.42
N ASP A 534 31.60 -63.54 17.25
CA ASP A 534 30.91 -63.50 15.98
C ASP A 534 30.21 -62.13 15.90
N ASP A 535 30.89 -61.15 15.29
CA ASP A 535 30.43 -59.76 15.15
C ASP A 535 29.20 -59.60 14.22
N TYR A 536 28.55 -60.70 13.84
CA TYR A 536 27.21 -60.66 13.26
C TYR A 536 26.17 -60.25 14.32
N HIS A 537 26.13 -58.94 14.60
CA HIS A 537 25.04 -58.30 15.31
C HIS A 537 23.74 -58.40 14.48
N GLN A 538 23.02 -59.50 14.60
CA GLN A 538 21.62 -59.55 14.19
C GLN A 538 20.78 -58.94 15.32
N CYS A 539 20.42 -57.67 15.18
CA CYS A 539 19.39 -57.06 16.00
C CYS A 539 18.05 -57.70 15.64
N ILE A 540 17.49 -58.51 16.54
CA ILE A 540 16.10 -58.98 16.39
C ILE A 540 15.22 -57.87 16.93
N PHE A 541 14.77 -57.02 16.02
CA PHE A 541 13.72 -56.06 16.30
C PHE A 541 12.38 -56.80 16.25
N THR A 542 11.75 -57.05 17.41
CA THR A 542 10.34 -57.48 17.42
C THR A 542 9.43 -56.40 16.85
N HIS A 543 9.85 -55.13 16.88
CA HIS A 543 9.26 -53.98 16.20
C HIS A 543 10.40 -53.18 15.58
N HIS A 544 10.42 -52.94 14.26
CA HIS A 544 11.42 -52.07 13.62
C HIS A 544 11.20 -50.63 14.11
N PRO A 545 12.01 -50.10 15.05
CA PRO A 545 11.82 -48.72 15.48
C PRO A 545 12.26 -47.83 14.32
N ILE A 546 11.41 -46.86 14.01
CA ILE A 546 11.70 -45.87 12.98
C ILE A 546 12.88 -45.01 13.47
N CYS A 547 14.02 -45.14 12.78
CA CYS A 547 15.25 -44.46 13.14
C CYS A 547 15.38 -43.13 12.40
N SER A 548 15.95 -42.11 13.05
CA SER A 548 16.31 -40.86 12.37
C SER A 548 17.39 -41.12 11.31
N PRO A 549 17.48 -40.28 10.26
CA PRO A 549 18.66 -40.23 9.41
C PRO A 549 19.95 -40.12 10.24
N ASN A 550 21.02 -40.77 9.79
CA ASN A 550 22.33 -40.76 10.47
C ASN A 550 23.15 -39.50 10.11
N ASP A 551 22.54 -38.32 10.20
CA ASP A 551 23.19 -37.03 9.97
C ASP A 551 23.34 -36.28 11.31
N PRO A 552 24.56 -35.82 11.68
CA PRO A 552 24.81 -35.24 12.99
C PRO A 552 24.08 -33.90 13.22
N GLU A 553 23.80 -33.11 12.19
CA GLU A 553 23.11 -31.84 12.33
C GLU A 553 21.60 -32.05 12.50
N LEU A 554 21.04 -32.99 11.74
CA LEU A 554 19.66 -33.42 11.92
C LEU A 554 19.41 -34.00 13.32
N ILE A 555 20.34 -34.81 13.81
CA ILE A 555 20.25 -35.40 15.14
C ILE A 555 20.20 -34.32 16.24
N LYS A 556 21.10 -33.32 16.19
CA LYS A 556 21.09 -32.20 17.14
C LYS A 556 19.76 -31.45 17.13
N LEU A 557 19.23 -31.18 15.93
CA LEU A 557 17.96 -30.50 15.76
C LEU A 557 16.78 -31.33 16.33
N TYR A 558 16.73 -32.63 16.05
CA TYR A 558 15.67 -33.51 16.56
C TYR A 558 15.71 -33.69 18.08
N GLU A 559 16.91 -33.67 18.67
CA GLU A 559 17.07 -33.67 20.13
C GLU A 559 16.39 -32.47 20.79
N GLN A 560 16.53 -31.28 20.19
CA GLN A 560 15.87 -30.05 20.68
C GLN A 560 14.34 -30.14 20.62
N PHE A 561 13.78 -30.98 19.73
CA PHE A 561 12.33 -31.18 19.55
C PHE A 561 11.74 -32.38 20.31
N GLY A 562 12.49 -32.97 21.25
CA GLY A 562 11.96 -33.98 22.16
C GLY A 562 12.05 -35.43 21.70
N ALA A 563 12.75 -35.72 20.58
CA ALA A 563 13.06 -37.10 20.17
C ALA A 563 13.94 -37.87 21.20
N GLN A 564 14.49 -37.16 22.18
CA GLN A 564 15.20 -37.74 23.31
C GLN A 564 14.28 -38.57 24.23
N TRP A 565 12.98 -38.24 24.33
CA TRP A 565 12.04 -38.98 25.16
C TRP A 565 11.87 -40.44 24.70
N LEU A 566 11.58 -40.64 23.42
CA LEU A 566 11.51 -41.99 22.81
C LEU A 566 12.82 -42.75 22.98
N SER A 567 13.94 -42.08 22.75
CA SER A 567 15.28 -42.65 22.89
C SER A 567 15.56 -43.11 24.32
N ASN A 568 14.98 -42.45 25.33
CA ASN A 568 15.07 -42.83 26.74
C ASN A 568 14.10 -43.95 27.14
N CYS A 569 12.96 -44.10 26.45
CA CYS A 569 11.95 -45.13 26.72
C CYS A 569 12.34 -46.53 26.23
N VAL A 570 13.28 -46.62 25.27
CA VAL A 570 13.79 -47.88 24.75
C VAL A 570 14.81 -48.48 25.72
N LYS A 571 14.45 -49.58 26.38
CA LYS A 571 15.36 -50.35 27.23
C LYS A 571 16.03 -51.44 26.40
N ARG A 572 17.37 -51.48 26.38
CA ARG A 572 18.11 -52.61 25.82
C ARG A 572 18.15 -53.73 26.84
N ASP A 573 17.59 -54.87 26.45
CA ASP A 573 17.70 -56.11 27.19
C ASP A 573 18.73 -56.98 26.45
N LEU A 574 19.92 -57.09 27.03
CA LEU A 574 20.99 -57.93 26.49
C LEU A 574 20.67 -59.38 26.80
N LYS A 575 20.03 -60.08 25.87
CA LYS A 575 19.81 -61.51 26.01
C LYS A 575 20.99 -62.27 25.43
N HIS A 576 21.87 -62.73 26.31
CA HIS A 576 22.85 -63.73 25.96
C HIS A 576 22.13 -65.04 25.64
N THR A 577 22.07 -65.38 24.36
CA THR A 577 21.53 -66.66 23.89
C THR A 577 22.65 -67.41 23.19
N GLY A 578 23.72 -67.69 23.94
CA GLY A 578 24.80 -68.53 23.45
C GLY A 578 24.37 -69.99 23.48
N THR A 579 24.41 -70.67 22.34
CA THR A 579 24.46 -72.14 22.29
C THR A 579 25.91 -72.56 22.07
N VAL A 580 26.46 -73.34 22.99
CA VAL A 580 27.80 -73.90 22.85
C VAL A 580 27.80 -74.91 21.70
N LYS A 581 28.60 -74.66 20.66
CA LYS A 581 28.88 -75.63 19.60
C LYS A 581 30.31 -76.14 19.76
N TYR A 582 30.46 -77.46 19.83
CA TYR A 582 31.76 -78.11 19.87
C TYR A 582 32.25 -78.32 18.43
N HIS A 583 33.43 -77.79 18.10
CA HIS A 583 34.04 -78.02 16.80
C HIS A 583 35.00 -79.21 16.88
N THR A 584 34.62 -80.35 16.32
CA THR A 584 35.32 -81.63 16.48
C THR A 584 36.38 -81.89 15.41
N GLN A 585 37.13 -80.87 15.00
CA GLN A 585 38.25 -81.07 14.07
C GLN A 585 39.44 -80.18 14.44
N GLN A 586 40.28 -80.70 15.34
CA GLN A 586 41.76 -80.70 15.29
C GLN A 586 42.33 -81.03 16.69
N LYS A 587 43.45 -81.75 16.71
CA LYS A 587 44.09 -82.49 17.83
C LYS A 587 44.56 -81.69 19.07
N LYS A 588 44.03 -80.51 19.33
CA LYS A 588 44.08 -79.85 20.65
C LYS A 588 42.72 -79.22 20.90
N SER A 589 41.91 -79.84 21.74
CA SER A 589 40.58 -79.38 22.13
C SER A 589 40.65 -77.99 22.78
N ARG A 590 40.60 -76.94 21.97
CA ARG A 590 40.30 -75.57 22.41
C ARG A 590 38.78 -75.43 22.43
N LYS A 591 38.22 -75.21 23.62
CA LYS A 591 36.81 -74.83 23.78
C LYS A 591 36.66 -73.42 23.20
N ILE A 592 36.02 -73.29 22.04
CA ILE A 592 35.64 -71.99 21.48
C ILE A 592 34.22 -71.72 21.95
N ILE A 593 34.04 -70.68 22.77
CA ILE A 593 32.71 -70.26 23.22
C ILE A 593 32.20 -69.22 22.21
N PHE A 594 31.18 -69.59 21.44
CA PHE A 594 30.45 -68.65 20.60
C PHE A 594 29.43 -67.90 21.46
N VAL A 595 29.62 -66.60 21.64
CA VAL A 595 28.65 -65.74 22.33
C VAL A 595 27.83 -65.03 21.26
N LYS A 596 26.62 -65.55 20.96
CA LYS A 596 25.65 -64.80 20.17
C LYS A 596 25.01 -63.74 21.06
N ILE A 597 25.38 -62.48 20.85
CA ILE A 597 24.74 -61.34 21.50
C ILE A 597 23.53 -60.97 20.65
N ILE A 598 22.34 -61.37 21.09
CA ILE A 598 21.10 -60.87 20.49
C ILE A 598 20.73 -59.58 21.21
N GLU A 599 20.76 -58.48 20.47
CA GLU A 599 20.25 -57.20 20.96
C GLU A 599 18.72 -57.24 20.88
N VAL A 600 18.06 -57.35 22.03
CA VAL A 600 16.61 -57.25 22.12
C VAL A 600 16.27 -55.87 22.67
N TYR A 601 15.65 -55.06 21.83
CA TYR A 601 15.13 -53.77 22.23
C TYR A 601 13.70 -53.97 22.74
N LYS A 602 13.48 -53.72 24.03
CA LYS A 602 12.16 -53.76 24.63
C LYS A 602 11.63 -52.35 24.81
N PHE A 603 10.47 -52.11 24.22
CA PHE A 603 9.68 -50.94 24.51
C PHE A 603 9.02 -51.13 25.87
N ASN A 604 9.17 -50.16 26.77
CA ASN A 604 8.62 -50.25 28.11
C ASN A 604 7.12 -49.89 28.04
N ASN A 605 6.24 -50.86 27.78
CA ASN A 605 4.79 -50.66 27.60
C ASN A 605 4.02 -50.23 28.86
N ASN A 606 4.68 -49.94 29.98
CA ASN A 606 4.02 -49.57 31.24
C ASN A 606 3.64 -48.07 31.34
N LEU A 607 3.37 -47.41 30.21
CA LEU A 607 2.86 -46.03 30.18
C LEU A 607 1.59 -45.99 29.31
N HIS A 608 0.54 -46.67 29.76
CA HIS A 608 -0.82 -46.27 29.39
C HIS A 608 -1.15 -44.99 30.17
N GLY A 609 -1.08 -43.86 29.49
CA GLY A 609 -1.48 -42.56 30.05
C GLY A 609 -0.68 -41.39 29.49
N CYS A 610 -0.94 -41.05 28.22
CA CYS A 610 -0.88 -39.70 27.63
C CYS A 610 -1.56 -39.75 26.26
#